data_AF-A0A1V5I225-F1
#
_entry.id   AF-A0A1V5I225-F1
#
_cell.length_a   1.000
_cell.length_b   1.000
_cell.length_c   1.000
_cell.angle_alpha   90.00
_cell.angle_beta   90.00
_cell.angle_gamma   90.00
#
_symmetry.space_group_name_H-M   'P 1'
#
loop_
_entity.id
_entity.type
_entity.pdbx_description
1 polymer ?
#
loop_
_entity_poly.entity_id
_entity_poly.type
_entity_poly.pdbx_seq_one_letter_code
_entity_poly.pdbx_strand_id
1 'polypeptide(L)'
;MTNHQAIAVILLSAFFVYSIRFLGLALGKRLPKTGVFKKAMDALPGTIFAALVFPGLLAAGWQGLIAAVFVVFITKKTGNVMLAMLTGVAAVALLRIPLF
;
A
#
# COMPACT_ATOMS: atom_id res chain seq x y z
N MET A 1 6.68 17.42 -23.58
CA MET A 1 5.29 17.52 -23.11
C MET A 1 5.00 18.98 -22.86
N THR A 2 4.02 19.57 -23.55
CA THR A 2 3.71 21.00 -23.45
C THR A 2 3.02 21.31 -22.13
N ASN A 3 3.39 22.40 -21.44
CA ASN A 3 2.87 22.80 -20.11
C ASN A 3 1.34 22.69 -19.96
N HIS A 4 0.59 22.97 -21.03
CA HIS A 4 -0.88 22.85 -21.08
C HIS A 4 -1.39 21.42 -20.85
N GLN A 5 -0.69 20.41 -21.37
CA GLN A 5 -1.04 19.01 -21.19
C GLN A 5 -0.79 18.56 -19.75
N ALA A 6 0.30 19.03 -19.12
CA ALA A 6 0.60 18.70 -17.73
C ALA A 6 -0.49 19.23 -16.79
N ILE A 7 -0.92 20.49 -16.98
CA ILE A 7 -1.99 21.09 -16.18
C ILE A 7 -3.31 20.35 -16.38
N ALA A 8 -3.65 19.99 -17.63
CA ALA A 8 -4.86 19.22 -17.93
C ALA A 8 -4.86 17.84 -17.24
N VAL A 9 -3.73 17.13 -17.25
CA VAL A 9 -3.59 15.82 -16.58
C VAL A 9 -3.71 15.98 -15.05
N ILE A 10 -3.10 17.01 -14.46
CA ILE A 10 -3.19 17.27 -13.03
C ILE A 10 -4.64 17.59 -12.63
N LEU A 11 -5.33 18.45 -13.38
CA LEU A 11 -6.73 18.79 -13.09
C LEU A 11 -7.65 17.58 -13.24
N LEU A 12 -7.47 16.78 -14.29
CA LEU A 12 -8.27 15.60 -14.52
C LEU A 12 -8.02 14.52 -13.46
N SER A 13 -6.77 14.26 -13.11
CA SER A 13 -6.43 13.30 -12.04
C SER A 13 -6.96 13.76 -10.68
N ALA A 14 -6.83 15.06 -10.36
CA ALA A 14 -7.41 15.62 -9.14
C ALA A 14 -8.93 15.42 -9.12
N PHE A 15 -9.63 15.73 -10.22
CA PHE A 15 -11.07 15.54 -10.33
C PHE A 15 -11.46 14.08 -10.02
N PHE A 16 -10.84 13.10 -10.69
CA PHE A 16 -11.13 11.69 -10.45
C PHE A 16 -10.84 11.24 -9.02
N VAL A 17 -9.70 11.64 -8.43
CA VAL A 17 -9.34 11.29 -7.05
C VAL A 17 -10.37 11.84 -6.06
N TYR A 18 -10.78 13.10 -6.23
CA TYR A 18 -11.79 13.70 -5.37
C TYR A 18 -13.18 13.09 -5.58
N SER A 19 -13.57 12.76 -6.81
CA SER A 19 -14.82 12.06 -7.10
C SER A 19 -14.88 10.69 -6.42
N ILE A 20 -13.81 9.90 -6.48
CA ILE A 20 -13.74 8.58 -5.81
C ILE A 20 -13.87 8.74 -4.30
N ARG A 21 -13.19 9.72 -3.70
CA ARG A 21 -13.32 10.00 -2.26
C ARG A 21 -14.74 10.43 -1.89
N PHE A 22 -15.34 11.33 -2.66
CA PHE A 22 -16.71 11.79 -2.43
C PHE A 22 -17.70 10.64 -2.53
N LEU A 23 -17.57 9.82 -3.58
CA LEU A 23 -18.41 8.66 -3.81
C LEU A 23 -18.24 7.61 -2.70
N GLY A 24 -17.01 7.37 -2.26
CA GLY A 24 -16.69 6.48 -1.14
C GLY A 24 -17.29 6.97 0.19
N LEU A 25 -17.26 8.27 0.47
CA LEU A 25 -17.88 8.85 1.67
C LEU A 25 -19.43 8.81 1.59
N ALA A 26 -20.00 9.05 0.41
CA ALA A 26 -21.44 9.03 0.18
C ALA A 26 -22.01 7.60 0.25
N LEU A 27 -21.37 6.64 -0.42
CA LEU A 27 -21.73 5.21 -0.36
C LEU A 27 -21.42 4.62 1.02
N GLY A 28 -20.31 5.02 1.64
CA GLY A 28 -19.90 4.58 2.98
C GLY A 28 -20.95 4.84 4.05
N LYS A 29 -21.69 5.96 3.94
CA LYS A 29 -22.81 6.27 4.84
C LYS A 29 -24.05 5.38 4.64
N ARG A 30 -24.21 4.78 3.46
CA ARG A 30 -25.33 3.87 3.12
C ARG A 30 -24.98 2.39 3.25
N LEU A 31 -23.70 2.06 3.51
CA LEU A 31 -23.26 0.68 3.67
C LEU A 31 -23.76 0.10 5.01
N PRO A 32 -24.38 -1.09 5.01
CA PRO A 32 -24.89 -1.71 6.24
C PRO A 32 -23.74 -2.01 7.20
N LYS A 33 -23.85 -1.47 8.42
CA LYS A 33 -22.81 -1.58 9.46
C LYS A 33 -22.79 -2.93 10.19
N THR A 34 -23.62 -3.88 9.77
CA THR A 34 -23.78 -5.19 10.41
C THR A 34 -23.76 -6.32 9.38
N GLY A 35 -23.19 -7.47 9.75
CA GLY A 35 -23.16 -8.69 8.93
C GLY A 35 -21.90 -8.86 8.06
N VAL A 36 -22.00 -9.77 7.08
CA VAL A 36 -20.89 -10.25 6.23
C VAL A 36 -20.26 -9.12 5.40
N PHE A 37 -21.05 -8.13 4.98
CA PHE A 37 -20.58 -6.97 4.22
C PHE A 37 -19.59 -6.11 5.00
N LYS A 38 -19.80 -5.88 6.31
CA LYS A 38 -18.83 -5.16 7.14
C LYS A 38 -17.51 -5.91 7.24
N LYS A 39 -17.56 -7.24 7.46
CA LYS A 39 -16.36 -8.08 7.53
C LYS A 39 -15.60 -8.07 6.19
N ALA A 40 -16.30 -8.09 5.06
CA ALA A 40 -15.70 -7.92 3.74
C ALA A 40 -15.06 -6.52 3.58
N MET A 41 -15.74 -5.46 4.01
CA MET A 41 -15.21 -4.10 3.98
C MET A 41 -14.00 -3.88 4.89
N ASP A 42 -13.97 -4.52 6.06
CA ASP A 42 -12.83 -4.48 6.98
C ASP A 42 -11.64 -5.30 6.44
N ALA A 43 -11.90 -6.34 5.65
CA ALA A 43 -10.87 -7.15 5.01
C ALA A 43 -10.26 -6.47 3.77
N LEU A 44 -11.05 -5.68 3.01
CA LEU A 44 -10.64 -5.03 1.77
C LEU A 44 -9.29 -4.28 1.88
N PRO A 45 -9.05 -3.40 2.87
CA PRO A 45 -7.78 -2.70 2.99
C PRO A 45 -6.61 -3.68 3.09
N GLY A 46 -6.72 -4.68 3.97
CA GLY A 46 -5.67 -5.69 4.16
C GLY A 46 -5.43 -6.51 2.89
N THR A 47 -6.49 -6.90 2.18
CA THR A 47 -6.37 -7.67 0.93
C THR A 47 -5.76 -6.84 -0.19
N ILE A 48 -6.11 -5.56 -0.32
CA ILE A 48 -5.51 -4.65 -1.32
C ILE A 48 -4.01 -4.47 -1.03
N PHE A 49 -3.63 -4.24 0.23
CA PHE A 49 -2.22 -4.17 0.61
C PHE A 49 -1.49 -5.49 0.28
N ALA A 50 -2.06 -6.63 0.61
CA ALA A 50 -1.47 -7.92 0.28
C ALA A 50 -1.32 -8.10 -1.23
N ALA A 51 -2.35 -7.78 -2.03
CA ALA A 51 -2.32 -7.90 -3.48
C ALA A 51 -1.33 -6.95 -4.17
N LEU A 52 -1.04 -5.79 -3.56
CA LEU A 52 -0.03 -4.84 -4.07
C LEU A 52 1.39 -5.24 -3.65
N VAL A 53 1.56 -5.71 -2.42
CA VAL A 53 2.87 -6.07 -1.87
C VAL A 53 3.36 -7.39 -2.44
N PHE A 54 2.48 -8.38 -2.61
CA PHE A 54 2.83 -9.71 -3.12
C PHE A 54 3.58 -9.70 -4.47
N PRO A 55 3.12 -9.00 -5.53
CA PRO A 55 3.88 -8.91 -6.78
C PRO A 55 5.21 -8.18 -6.62
N GLY A 56 5.28 -7.17 -5.74
CA GLY A 56 6.54 -6.49 -5.41
C GLY A 56 7.55 -7.42 -4.73
N LEU A 57 7.08 -8.32 -3.85
CA LEU A 57 7.90 -9.37 -3.24
C LEU A 57 8.39 -10.38 -4.28
N LEU A 58 7.51 -10.82 -5.18
CA LEU A 58 7.88 -11.75 -6.24
C LEU A 58 8.92 -11.15 -7.19
N ALA A 59 8.79 -9.87 -7.55
CA ALA A 59 9.76 -9.15 -8.37
C ALA A 59 11.14 -8.99 -7.68
N ALA A 60 11.16 -8.97 -6.34
CA ALA A 60 12.39 -8.94 -5.54
C ALA A 60 12.99 -10.34 -5.26
N GLY A 61 12.31 -11.41 -5.67
CA GLY A 61 12.78 -12.79 -5.49
C GLY A 61 12.95 -13.22 -4.02
N TRP A 62 13.89 -14.15 -3.78
CA TRP A 62 14.17 -14.69 -2.44
C TRP A 62 14.56 -13.60 -1.43
N GLN A 63 15.21 -12.55 -1.92
CA GLN A 63 15.63 -11.40 -1.15
C GLN A 63 14.43 -10.61 -0.57
N GLY A 64 13.39 -10.40 -1.38
CA GLY A 64 12.15 -9.76 -0.94
C GLY A 64 11.43 -10.53 0.16
N LEU A 65 11.46 -11.87 0.10
CA LEU A 65 10.81 -12.74 1.08
C LEU A 65 11.49 -12.64 2.46
N ILE A 66 12.83 -12.70 2.49
CA ILE A 66 13.61 -12.55 3.74
C ILE A 66 13.37 -11.18 4.35
N ALA A 67 13.45 -10.11 3.56
CA ALA A 67 13.21 -8.75 4.04
C ALA A 67 11.79 -8.59 4.61
N ALA A 68 10.77 -9.15 3.95
CA ALA A 68 9.39 -9.11 4.44
C ALA A 68 9.23 -9.81 5.80
N VAL A 69 9.87 -10.97 6.00
CA VAL A 69 9.85 -11.68 7.29
C VAL A 69 10.49 -10.84 8.40
N PHE A 70 11.64 -10.21 8.12
CA PHE A 70 12.29 -9.30 9.07
C PHE A 70 11.42 -8.10 9.44
N VAL A 71 10.80 -7.46 8.45
CA VAL A 71 9.88 -6.32 8.67
C VAL A 71 8.68 -6.73 9.51
N VAL A 72 8.05 -7.87 9.21
CA VAL A 72 6.90 -8.38 9.99
C VAL A 72 7.30 -8.65 11.44
N PHE A 73 8.47 -9.26 11.64
CA PHE A 73 8.97 -9.57 12.98
C PHE A 73 9.23 -8.31 13.81
N ILE A 74 9.87 -7.30 13.21
CA ILE A 74 10.19 -6.03 13.87
C ILE A 74 8.91 -5.22 14.13
N THR A 75 8.00 -5.17 13.16
CA THR A 75 6.71 -4.46 13.29
C THR A 75 5.90 -5.03 14.46
N LYS A 76 5.85 -6.37 14.60
CA LYS A 76 5.17 -7.03 15.71
C LYS A 76 5.80 -6.74 17.07
N LYS A 77 7.13 -6.60 17.14
CA LYS A 77 7.85 -6.41 18.40
C LYS A 77 7.87 -4.96 18.87
N THR A 78 7.89 -4.00 17.96
CA THR A 78 8.16 -2.59 18.29
C THR A 78 6.92 -1.71 18.28
N GLY A 79 5.85 -2.09 17.56
CA GLY A 79 4.62 -1.29 17.45
C GLY A 79 4.78 0.09 16.79
N ASN A 80 6.00 0.46 16.38
CA ASN A 80 6.33 1.76 15.78
C ASN A 80 6.61 1.61 14.28
N VAL A 81 5.74 2.23 13.48
CA VAL A 81 5.78 2.20 12.00
C VAL A 81 7.08 2.79 11.44
N MET A 82 7.66 3.79 12.11
CA MET A 82 8.89 4.43 11.65
C MET A 82 10.09 3.46 11.64
N LEU A 83 10.19 2.63 12.68
CA LEU A 83 11.24 1.61 12.79
C LEU A 83 11.02 0.47 11.80
N ALA A 84 9.76 0.08 11.55
CA ALA A 84 9.42 -0.89 10.50
C ALA A 84 9.83 -0.39 9.09
N MET A 85 9.59 0.89 8.79
CA MET A 85 10.01 1.47 7.50
C MET A 85 11.53 1.53 7.36
N LEU A 86 12.25 2.03 8.38
CA LEU A 86 13.71 2.10 8.37
C LEU A 86 14.36 0.73 8.20
N THR A 87 13.87 -0.27 8.93
CA THR A 87 14.41 -1.63 8.87
C THR A 87 14.07 -2.32 7.56
N GLY A 88 12.89 -2.09 6.98
CA GLY A 88 12.54 -2.58 5.65
C GLY A 88 13.39 -1.98 4.54
N VAL A 89 13.59 -0.65 4.56
CA VAL A 89 14.50 0.03 3.64
C VAL A 89 15.93 -0.44 3.83
N ALA A 90 16.41 -0.57 5.07
CA ALA A 90 17.75 -1.06 5.37
C ALA A 90 17.95 -2.52 4.93
N ALA A 91 16.98 -3.40 5.16
CA ALA A 91 17.03 -4.79 4.71
C ALA A 91 17.05 -4.88 3.19
N VAL A 92 16.16 -4.16 2.49
CA VAL A 92 16.16 -4.15 1.02
C VAL A 92 17.42 -3.49 0.47
N ALA A 93 17.91 -2.40 1.06
CA ALA A 93 19.16 -1.75 0.66
C ALA A 93 20.36 -2.69 0.84
N LEU A 94 20.45 -3.39 1.96
CA LEU A 94 21.51 -4.37 2.23
C LEU A 94 21.43 -5.57 1.28
N LEU A 95 20.23 -6.05 0.94
CA LEU A 95 20.06 -7.15 -0.01
C LEU A 95 20.20 -6.72 -1.48
N ARG A 96 19.93 -5.45 -1.82
CA ARG A 96 20.16 -4.89 -3.17
C ARG A 96 21.60 -4.45 -3.40
N ILE A 97 22.45 -4.36 -2.37
CA ILE A 97 23.87 -4.17 -2.59
C ILE A 97 24.35 -5.38 -3.39
N PRO A 98 24.85 -5.19 -4.63
CA PRO A 98 25.27 -6.28 -5.48
C PRO A 98 26.58 -6.84 -4.92
N LEU A 99 26.46 -7.73 -3.95
CA LEU A 99 27.53 -8.63 -3.59
C LEU A 99 27.25 -9.97 -4.29
N PHE A 100 27.56 -9.96 -5.60
CA PHE A 100 27.47 -11.07 -6.57
C PHE A 100 26.07 -11.42 -7.10
#